data_AF-A0A5B8VG38-F1
#
_entry.id   AF-A0A5B8VG38-F1
#
_cell.length_a   1.000
_cell.length_b   1.000
_cell.length_c   1.000
_cell.angle_alpha   90.00
_cell.angle_beta   90.00
_cell.angle_gamma   90.00
#
_symmetry.space_group_name_H-M   'P 1'
#
loop_
_entity.id
_entity.type
_entity.pdbx_description
1 polymer ?
#
loop_
_entity_poly.entity_id
_entity_poly.type
_entity_poly.pdbx_seq_one_letter_code
_entity_poly.pdbx_strand_id
1 'polypeptide(L)'
;MIIVFIAGQLFINYKRGVVFSPFYHYGMYSSVIKPEAHYNIPEVFVDGERLAAKDFSPQEWDNIMQPVIQFRFQQGWNNAIYQNEIQRFLPFADATKFNNSITKEEFDQWYQLHLQNLLDKKINKVEVIISDYNFIDDTFQKANN
;
A
#
# COMPACT_ATOMS: atom_id res chain seq x y z
N MET A 1 -22.05 45.54 20.85
CA MET A 1 -22.42 44.16 20.42
C MET A 1 -21.81 43.81 19.06
N ILE A 2 -22.02 44.59 18.00
CA ILE A 2 -21.52 44.26 16.64
C ILE A 2 -19.99 44.31 16.52
N ILE A 3 -19.32 45.27 17.16
CA ILE A 3 -17.85 45.45 17.08
C ILE A 3 -17.09 44.25 17.68
N VAL A 4 -17.60 43.68 18.77
CA VAL A 4 -17.01 42.50 19.42
C VAL A 4 -17.18 41.26 18.54
N PHE A 5 -18.28 41.16 17.80
CA PHE A 5 -18.53 40.07 16.85
C PHE A 5 -17.58 40.15 15.64
N ILE A 6 -17.34 41.35 15.12
CA ILE A 6 -16.36 41.61 14.05
C ILE A 6 -14.94 41.27 14.52
N ALA A 7 -14.56 41.71 15.72
CA ALA A 7 -13.25 41.40 16.28
C ALA A 7 -13.06 39.88 16.54
N GLY A 8 -14.10 39.19 17.00
CA GLY A 8 -14.10 37.73 17.17
C GLY A 8 -13.96 36.98 15.86
N GLN A 9 -14.66 37.41 14.79
CA GLN A 9 -14.51 36.82 13.47
C GLN A 9 -13.13 37.06 12.85
N LEU A 10 -12.54 38.24 13.06
CA LEU A 10 -11.17 38.53 12.63
C LEU A 10 -10.15 37.70 13.40
N PHE A 11 -10.34 37.48 14.70
CA PHE A 11 -9.46 36.62 15.50
C PHE A 11 -9.55 35.14 15.09
N ILE A 12 -10.76 34.64 14.82
CA ILE A 12 -10.96 33.27 14.33
C ILE A 12 -10.40 33.12 12.91
N ASN A 13 -10.60 34.10 12.02
CA ASN A 13 -9.99 34.10 10.68
C ASN A 13 -8.47 34.29 10.74
N TYR A 14 -7.92 34.99 11.71
CA TYR A 14 -6.47 35.08 11.88
C TYR A 14 -5.90 33.74 12.36
N LYS A 15 -6.52 33.12 13.36
CA LYS A 15 -6.03 31.84 13.92
C LYS A 15 -6.29 30.63 13.00
N ARG A 16 -7.34 30.66 12.16
CA ARG A 16 -7.66 29.61 11.18
C ARG A 16 -7.21 29.94 9.75
N GLY A 17 -7.03 31.22 9.39
CA GLY A 17 -6.61 31.69 8.07
C GLY A 17 -5.09 31.82 7.91
N VAL A 18 -4.31 31.76 9.00
CA VAL A 18 -2.87 31.46 8.95
C VAL A 18 -2.58 30.02 8.48
N VAL A 19 -3.62 29.21 8.20
CA VAL A 19 -3.50 27.93 7.50
C VAL A 19 -3.56 28.08 5.96
N PHE A 20 -3.89 29.27 5.43
CA PHE A 20 -3.74 29.58 4.00
C PHE A 20 -2.51 30.46 3.77
N SER A 21 -1.33 29.91 4.01
CA SER A 21 -0.12 30.47 3.41
C SER A 21 -0.19 30.22 1.88
N PRO A 22 -0.03 31.24 1.01
CA PRO A 22 0.19 31.04 -0.42
C PRO A 22 1.66 30.65 -0.68
N PHE A 23 2.32 30.05 0.31
CA PHE A 23 3.65 29.44 0.21
C PHE A 23 3.58 27.92 0.31
N TYR A 24 2.41 27.32 0.04
CA TYR A 24 2.40 25.97 -0.51
C TYR A 24 3.14 26.03 -1.84
N HIS A 25 4.46 25.88 -1.73
CA HIS A 25 5.33 25.52 -2.80
C HIS A 25 4.68 24.30 -3.46
N TYR A 26 4.07 24.50 -4.62
CA TYR A 26 3.83 23.47 -5.62
C TYR A 26 5.18 22.97 -6.17
N GLY A 27 6.12 22.63 -5.29
CA GLY A 27 7.54 22.48 -5.59
C GLY A 27 8.33 21.65 -4.57
N MET A 28 7.70 20.87 -3.69
CA MET A 28 8.42 20.00 -2.75
C MET A 28 7.81 18.59 -2.61
N TYR A 29 7.70 17.87 -3.74
CA TYR A 29 7.77 16.40 -3.75
C TYR A 29 8.87 15.91 -4.69
N SER A 30 9.96 16.67 -4.82
CA SER A 30 11.21 16.18 -5.40
C SER A 30 12.24 15.93 -4.30
N SER A 31 11.86 15.24 -3.22
CA SER A 31 12.89 14.56 -2.45
C SER A 31 13.47 13.50 -3.37
N VAL A 32 14.78 13.53 -3.63
CA VAL A 32 15.46 12.43 -4.30
C VAL A 32 15.21 11.20 -3.44
N ILE A 33 14.34 10.31 -3.91
CA ILE A 33 14.09 9.03 -3.27
C ILE A 33 15.40 8.27 -3.38
N LYS A 34 16.10 8.15 -2.26
CA LYS A 34 17.30 7.34 -2.20
C LYS A 34 16.86 5.87 -2.28
N PRO A 35 17.55 5.05 -3.07
CA PRO A 35 17.28 3.62 -3.06
C PRO A 35 17.52 3.09 -1.65
N GLU A 36 16.62 2.24 -1.18
CA GLU A 36 16.78 1.49 0.06
C GLU A 36 17.85 0.42 -0.15
N ALA A 37 18.53 0.01 0.92
CA ALA A 37 19.52 -1.06 0.81
C ALA A 37 18.86 -2.43 0.56
N HIS A 38 17.58 -2.59 0.93
CA HIS A 38 16.86 -3.86 0.94
C HIS A 38 15.43 -3.68 0.43
N TYR A 39 14.98 -4.62 -0.40
CA TYR A 39 13.65 -4.61 -1.02
C TYR A 39 12.99 -5.98 -0.96
N ASN A 40 11.72 -6.01 -0.54
CA ASN A 40 10.91 -7.23 -0.50
C ASN A 40 9.95 -7.25 -1.69
N ILE A 41 10.33 -7.90 -2.78
CA ILE A 41 9.57 -7.88 -4.03
C ILE A 41 8.75 -9.17 -4.15
N PRO A 42 7.42 -9.10 -4.34
CA PRO A 42 6.63 -10.28 -4.65
C PRO A 42 6.95 -10.77 -6.06
N GLU A 43 7.14 -12.08 -6.21
CA GLU A 43 7.27 -12.76 -7.49
C GLU A 43 6.09 -13.74 -7.64
N VAL A 44 5.40 -13.63 -8.77
CA VAL A 44 4.22 -14.45 -9.08
C VAL A 44 4.60 -15.52 -10.09
N PHE A 45 4.30 -16.77 -9.77
CA PHE A 45 4.52 -17.93 -10.61
C PHE A 45 3.17 -18.54 -11.01
N VAL A 46 3.00 -18.80 -12.29
CA VAL A 46 1.82 -19.42 -12.87
C VAL A 46 2.26 -20.71 -13.54
N ASP A 47 1.74 -21.85 -13.06
CA ASP A 47 2.11 -23.18 -13.55
C ASP A 47 3.64 -23.44 -13.58
N GLY A 48 4.37 -22.84 -12.64
CA GLY A 48 5.83 -22.95 -12.51
C GLY A 48 6.63 -21.91 -13.28
N GLU A 49 5.98 -21.10 -14.13
CA GLU A 49 6.63 -20.02 -14.87
C GLU A 49 6.49 -18.68 -14.14
N ARG A 50 7.61 -17.98 -13.96
CA ARG A 50 7.61 -16.64 -13.35
C ARG A 50 7.03 -15.61 -14.32
N LEU A 51 6.01 -14.88 -13.88
CA LEU A 51 5.53 -13.71 -14.61
C LEU A 51 6.57 -12.58 -14.51
N ALA A 52 6.91 -11.97 -15.65
CA ALA A 52 7.84 -10.85 -15.70
C ALA A 52 7.16 -9.60 -16.24
N ALA A 53 7.41 -8.46 -15.60
CA ALA A 53 6.82 -7.17 -15.95
C ALA A 53 7.00 -6.78 -17.44
N LYS A 54 8.10 -7.23 -18.06
CA LYS A 54 8.41 -6.97 -19.47
C LYS A 54 7.41 -7.58 -20.47
N ASP A 55 6.66 -8.59 -20.04
CA ASP A 55 5.73 -9.34 -20.88
C ASP A 55 4.30 -8.77 -20.83
N PHE A 56 4.09 -7.68 -20.07
CA PHE A 56 2.79 -7.06 -19.83
C PHE A 56 2.86 -5.54 -20.05
N SER A 57 1.73 -4.93 -20.40
CA SER A 57 1.60 -3.47 -20.27
C SER A 57 1.71 -3.04 -18.80
N PRO A 58 2.07 -1.79 -18.51
CA PRO A 58 2.09 -1.29 -17.13
C PRO A 58 0.77 -1.49 -16.40
N GLN A 59 -0.36 -1.30 -17.08
CA GLN A 59 -1.69 -1.48 -16.49
C GLN A 59 -2.00 -2.95 -16.17
N GLU A 60 -1.62 -3.88 -17.05
CA GLU A 60 -1.78 -5.31 -16.80
C GLU A 60 -0.88 -5.78 -15.66
N TRP A 61 0.37 -5.29 -15.63
CA TRP A 61 1.31 -5.60 -14.56
C TRP A 61 0.82 -5.09 -13.20
N ASP A 62 0.28 -3.88 -13.15
CA ASP A 62 -0.34 -3.34 -11.94
C ASP A 62 -1.54 -4.20 -11.51
N ASN A 63 -2.39 -4.65 -12.46
CA ASN A 63 -3.50 -5.55 -12.16
C ASN A 63 -3.07 -6.92 -11.62
N ILE A 64 -1.87 -7.38 -11.96
CA ILE A 64 -1.27 -8.60 -11.39
C ILE A 64 -0.74 -8.31 -9.99
N MET A 65 0.06 -7.27 -9.82
CA MET A 65 0.85 -7.04 -8.61
C MET A 65 0.08 -6.36 -7.48
N GLN A 66 -0.83 -5.45 -7.81
CA GLN A 66 -1.53 -4.63 -6.82
C GLN A 66 -2.34 -5.48 -5.82
N PRO A 67 -3.11 -6.52 -6.22
CA PRO A 67 -3.82 -7.36 -5.28
C PRO A 67 -2.90 -8.08 -4.29
N VAL A 68 -1.76 -8.59 -4.77
CA VAL A 68 -0.74 -9.24 -3.93
C VAL A 68 -0.18 -8.28 -2.90
N ILE A 69 0.17 -7.07 -3.34
CA ILE A 69 0.72 -6.02 -2.48
C ILE A 69 -0.30 -5.59 -1.43
N GLN A 70 -1.55 -5.35 -1.83
CA GLN A 70 -2.62 -4.95 -0.92
C GLN A 70 -2.94 -6.03 0.10
N PHE A 71 -3.03 -7.31 -0.32
CA PHE A 71 -3.27 -8.41 0.60
C PHE A 71 -2.14 -8.53 1.63
N ARG A 72 -0.88 -8.40 1.22
CA ARG A 72 0.26 -8.41 2.13
C ARG A 72 0.21 -7.25 3.13
N PHE A 73 -0.07 -6.04 2.66
CA PHE A 73 -0.20 -4.88 3.56
C PHE A 73 -1.36 -5.08 4.54
N GLN A 74 -2.50 -5.58 4.08
CA GLN A 74 -3.63 -5.91 4.93
C GLN A 74 -3.26 -6.91 6.03
N GLN A 75 -2.57 -8.00 5.70
CA GLN A 75 -2.14 -9.00 6.69
C GLN A 75 -1.22 -8.37 7.76
N GLY A 76 -0.33 -7.45 7.36
CA GLY A 76 0.49 -6.69 8.31
C GLY A 76 -0.31 -5.69 9.15
N TRP A 77 -1.27 -4.99 8.54
CA TRP A 77 -2.05 -3.92 9.15
C TRP A 77 -3.09 -4.41 10.16
N ASN A 78 -3.76 -5.54 9.87
CA ASN A 78 -4.73 -6.16 10.78
C ASN A 78 -4.15 -6.39 12.18
N ASN A 79 -2.87 -6.77 12.27
CA ASN A 79 -2.21 -7.00 13.56
C ASN A 79 -1.69 -5.70 14.17
N ALA A 80 -1.13 -4.79 13.36
CA ALA A 80 -0.41 -3.62 13.87
C ALA A 80 -1.31 -2.43 14.23
N ILE A 81 -2.29 -2.08 13.39
CA ILE A 81 -3.04 -0.82 13.53
C ILE A 81 -4.06 -0.91 14.67
N TYR A 82 -4.77 -2.03 14.78
CA TYR A 82 -5.77 -2.17 15.82
C TYR A 82 -5.14 -2.11 17.23
N GLN A 83 -4.06 -2.88 17.43
CA GLN A 83 -3.41 -2.99 18.75
C GLN A 83 -2.64 -1.72 19.13
N ASN A 84 -1.93 -1.09 18.19
CA ASN A 84 -1.04 0.03 18.53
C ASN A 84 -1.72 1.41 18.50
N GLU A 85 -2.76 1.58 17.67
CA GLU A 85 -3.33 2.91 17.41
C GLU A 85 -4.82 2.99 17.76
N ILE A 86 -5.64 2.06 17.25
CA ILE A 86 -7.10 2.16 17.38
C ILE A 86 -7.54 1.88 18.83
N GLN A 87 -7.01 0.84 19.47
CA GLN A 87 -7.40 0.48 20.84
C GLN A 87 -7.17 1.63 21.83
N ARG A 88 -6.14 2.45 21.62
CA ARG A 88 -5.84 3.60 22.49
C ARG A 88 -6.93 4.68 22.43
N PHE A 89 -7.48 4.94 21.24
CA PHE A 89 -8.49 5.99 21.05
C PHE A 89 -9.93 5.47 21.20
N LEU A 90 -10.15 4.19 20.93
CA LEU A 90 -11.47 3.55 20.96
C LEU A 90 -11.42 2.21 21.72
N PRO A 91 -11.20 2.23 23.05
CA PRO A 91 -10.95 1.02 23.85
C PRO A 91 -12.17 0.09 23.96
N PHE A 92 -13.38 0.60 23.65
CA PHE A 92 -14.63 -0.17 23.67
C PHE A 92 -15.13 -0.55 22.27
N ALA A 93 -14.38 -0.21 21.22
CA ALA A 93 -14.74 -0.57 19.87
C ALA A 93 -14.38 -2.03 19.58
N ASP A 94 -15.21 -2.66 18.75
CA ASP A 94 -15.02 -4.05 18.36
C ASP A 94 -13.91 -4.16 17.31
N ALA A 95 -12.84 -4.88 17.66
CA ALA A 95 -11.69 -5.16 16.79
C ALA A 95 -12.07 -5.73 15.43
N THR A 96 -13.12 -6.56 15.41
CA THR A 96 -13.58 -7.24 14.19
C THR A 96 -14.08 -6.27 13.13
N LYS A 97 -14.44 -5.04 13.50
CA LYS A 97 -14.87 -3.98 12.56
C LYS A 97 -13.71 -3.28 11.85
N PHE A 98 -12.49 -3.45 12.35
CA PHE A 98 -11.28 -2.82 11.81
C PHE A 98 -10.30 -3.84 11.22
N ASN A 99 -10.54 -5.13 11.47
CA ASN A 99 -9.74 -6.21 10.94
C ASN A 99 -10.48 -6.87 9.78
N ASN A 100 -9.79 -7.07 8.68
CA ASN A 100 -10.31 -7.85 7.56
C ASN A 100 -10.01 -9.33 7.78
N SER A 101 -11.01 -10.20 7.70
CA SER A 101 -10.91 -11.63 7.98
C SER A 101 -10.54 -12.51 6.78
N ILE A 102 -10.23 -11.92 5.62
CA ILE A 102 -9.85 -12.71 4.43
C ILE A 102 -8.62 -13.55 4.76
N THR A 103 -8.81 -14.87 4.66
CA THR A 103 -7.78 -15.88 4.85
C THR A 103 -6.87 -15.97 3.64
N LYS A 104 -5.70 -16.60 3.81
CA LYS A 104 -4.77 -16.82 2.69
C LYS A 104 -5.40 -17.72 1.63
N GLU A 105 -6.13 -18.74 2.06
CA GLU A 105 -6.79 -19.70 1.17
C GLU A 105 -7.86 -19.02 0.30
N GLU A 106 -8.68 -18.15 0.90
CA GLU A 106 -9.68 -17.36 0.15
C GLU A 106 -9.02 -16.42 -0.86
N PHE A 107 -7.93 -15.76 -0.46
CA PHE A 107 -7.16 -14.92 -1.36
C PHE A 107 -6.54 -15.71 -2.51
N ASP A 108 -5.89 -16.85 -2.23
CA ASP A 108 -5.23 -17.67 -3.25
C ASP A 108 -6.23 -18.18 -4.31
N GLN A 109 -7.42 -18.62 -3.87
CA GLN A 109 -8.48 -19.06 -4.76
C GLN A 109 -9.00 -17.92 -5.65
N TRP A 110 -9.29 -16.76 -5.05
CA TRP A 110 -9.72 -15.58 -5.78
C TRP A 110 -8.63 -15.10 -6.76
N TYR A 111 -7.37 -15.07 -6.33
CA TYR A 111 -6.26 -14.57 -7.12
C TYR A 111 -5.95 -15.50 -8.31
N GLN A 112 -6.09 -16.81 -8.13
CA GLN A 112 -6.02 -17.77 -9.24
C GLN A 112 -7.10 -17.50 -10.29
N LEU A 113 -8.36 -17.28 -9.88
CA LEU A 113 -9.45 -16.95 -10.81
C LEU A 113 -9.23 -15.60 -11.50
N HIS A 114 -8.74 -14.60 -10.76
CA HIS A 114 -8.38 -13.30 -11.29
C HIS A 114 -7.32 -13.41 -12.39
N LEU A 115 -6.25 -14.15 -12.14
CA LEU A 115 -5.20 -14.38 -13.15
C LEU A 115 -5.69 -15.21 -14.33
N GLN A 116 -6.59 -16.18 -14.13
CA GLN A 116 -7.18 -16.93 -15.25
C GLN A 116 -7.94 -16.00 -16.21
N ASN A 117 -8.73 -15.08 -15.65
CA ASN A 117 -9.49 -14.10 -16.44
C ASN A 117 -8.56 -13.08 -17.12
N LEU A 118 -7.52 -12.62 -16.42
CA LEU A 118 -6.60 -11.62 -16.95
C LEU A 118 -5.71 -12.17 -18.07
N LEU A 119 -5.24 -13.42 -17.91
CA LEU A 119 -4.32 -14.07 -18.86
C LEU A 119 -5.05 -14.87 -19.95
N ASP A 120 -6.39 -14.91 -19.90
CA ASP A 120 -7.26 -15.70 -20.78
C ASP A 120 -6.78 -17.16 -20.95
N LYS A 121 -6.32 -17.76 -19.85
CA LYS A 121 -5.78 -19.13 -19.84
C LYS A 121 -6.19 -19.88 -18.60
N LYS A 122 -6.33 -21.19 -18.73
CA LYS A 122 -6.52 -22.07 -17.58
C LYS A 122 -5.21 -22.14 -16.78
N ILE A 123 -5.30 -21.85 -15.48
CA ILE A 123 -4.18 -21.90 -14.55
C ILE A 123 -4.44 -23.00 -13.54
N ASN A 124 -3.51 -23.94 -13.39
CA ASN A 124 -3.64 -25.03 -12.42
C ASN A 124 -3.06 -24.65 -11.07
N LYS A 125 -1.94 -23.90 -11.08
CA LYS A 125 -1.23 -23.50 -9.87
C LYS A 125 -0.78 -22.05 -9.94
N VAL A 126 -0.99 -21.32 -8.85
CA VAL A 126 -0.41 -19.99 -8.62
C VAL A 126 0.42 -20.04 -7.36
N GLU A 127 1.64 -19.51 -7.43
CA GLU A 127 2.50 -19.33 -6.26
C GLU A 127 2.96 -17.88 -6.20
N VAL A 128 2.92 -17.31 -5.00
CA VAL A 128 3.45 -15.98 -4.73
C VAL A 128 4.55 -16.14 -3.71
N ILE A 129 5.79 -15.83 -4.11
CA ILE A 129 6.93 -15.84 -3.20
C ILE A 129 7.38 -14.40 -2.97
N ILE A 130 7.81 -14.09 -1.76
CA ILE A 130 8.49 -12.82 -1.49
C ILE A 130 9.97 -13.08 -1.63
N SER A 131 10.59 -12.36 -2.56
CA SER A 131 12.02 -12.42 -2.78
C SER A 131 12.68 -11.16 -2.24
N ASP A 132 13.74 -11.37 -1.48
CA ASP A 132 14.55 -10.31 -0.89
C ASP A 132 15.62 -9.90 -1.89
N TYR A 133 15.79 -8.59 -2.07
CA TYR A 133 16.77 -8.02 -2.98
C TYR A 133 17.59 -6.96 -2.23
N ASN A 134 18.91 -7.04 -2.37
CA ASN A 134 19.83 -6.01 -1.91
C ASN A 134 20.17 -5.07 -3.06
N PHE A 135 20.18 -3.78 -2.79
CA PHE A 135 20.67 -2.78 -3.72
C PHE A 135 22.13 -2.45 -3.38
N ILE A 136 23.06 -2.97 -4.18
CA ILE A 136 24.51 -2.86 -3.98
C ILE A 136 25.12 -2.36 -5.30
N ASP A 137 25.92 -1.28 -5.21
CA ASP A 137 26.67 -0.72 -6.35
C ASP A 137 25.81 -0.52 -7.61
N ASP A 138 24.64 0.12 -7.45
CA ASP A 138 23.66 0.40 -8.50
C ASP A 138 23.00 -0.84 -9.14
N THR A 139 23.13 -2.02 -8.52
CA THR A 139 22.53 -3.26 -8.98
C THR A 139 21.64 -3.92 -7.93
N PHE A 140 20.53 -4.52 -8.38
CA PHE A 140 19.70 -5.37 -7.54
C PHE A 140 20.24 -6.80 -7.56
N GLN A 141 20.64 -7.29 -6.39
CA GLN A 141 21.09 -8.66 -6.21
C GLN A 141 20.08 -9.40 -5.35
N LYS A 142 19.55 -10.51 -5.85
CA LYS A 142 18.66 -11.37 -5.05
C LYS A 142 19.45 -11.87 -3.85
N ALA A 143 18.94 -11.63 -2.64
CA ALA A 143 19.54 -12.18 -1.44
C ALA A 143 19.42 -13.70 -1.52
N ASN A 144 20.56 -14.40 -1.50
CA ASN A 144 20.56 -15.86 -1.51
C ASN A 144 19.90 -16.36 -0.22
N ASN A 145 18.73 -17.00 -0.35
CA ASN A 145 18.17 -17.90 0.66
C ASN A 145 18.57 -19.33 0.31
#